data_AF-A0A9X2XNT9-F1
#
_entry.id   AF-A0A9X2XNT9-F1
#
_cell.length_a   1.000
_cell.length_b   1.000
_cell.length_c   1.000
_cell.angle_alpha   90.00
_cell.angle_beta   90.00
_cell.angle_gamma   90.00
#
_symmetry.space_group_name_H-M   'P 1'
#
loop_
_entity.id
_entity.type
_entity.pdbx_description
1 polymer ?
#
loop_
_entity_poly.entity_id
_entity_poly.type
_entity_poly.pdbx_seq_one_letter_code
_entity_poly.pdbx_strand_id
1 'polypeptide(L)'
;MALQTAIKYRNQPLTYEITVEEEDVYIFRLHEQRGTRLEYIPEKIVIRRKGKLWVSDVEDHEELVNALVSEIENFNSSNHHEA
;
A
#
# COMPACT_ATOMS: atom_id res chain seq x y z
N MET A 1 0.31 15.77 0.74
CA MET A 1 -0.85 15.29 -0.05
C MET A 1 -1.13 13.87 0.40
N ALA A 2 -2.33 13.58 0.90
CA ALA A 2 -2.72 12.20 1.20
C ALA A 2 -3.24 11.59 -0.11
N LEU A 3 -2.59 10.54 -0.60
CA LEU A 3 -3.05 9.81 -1.78
C LEU A 3 -3.97 8.68 -1.31
N GLN A 4 -4.98 8.33 -2.09
CA GLN A 4 -5.80 7.14 -1.82
C GLN A 4 -5.57 6.14 -2.95
N THR A 5 -5.30 4.88 -2.59
CA THR A 5 -5.29 3.76 -3.55
C THR A 5 -6.38 2.78 -3.20
N ALA A 6 -7.03 2.25 -4.23
CA ALA A 6 -7.99 1.18 -4.10
C ALA A 6 -7.39 -0.08 -4.73
N ILE A 7 -7.25 -1.13 -3.92
CA ILE A 7 -6.70 -2.41 -4.35
C ILE A 7 -7.74 -3.51 -4.17
N LYS A 8 -7.62 -4.57 -4.97
CA LYS A 8 -8.46 -5.76 -4.84
C LYS A 8 -7.69 -6.85 -4.11
N TYR A 9 -8.07 -7.15 -2.88
CA TYR A 9 -7.48 -8.21 -2.07
C TYR A 9 -8.53 -9.28 -1.77
N ARG A 10 -8.24 -10.54 -2.09
CA ARG A 10 -9.16 -11.68 -1.86
C ARG A 10 -10.60 -11.42 -2.35
N ASN A 11 -10.74 -10.89 -3.57
CA ASN A 11 -12.02 -10.49 -4.17
C ASN A 11 -12.80 -9.38 -3.46
N GLN A 12 -12.20 -8.69 -2.48
CA GLN A 12 -12.78 -7.55 -1.80
C GLN A 12 -12.01 -6.27 -2.19
N PRO A 13 -12.72 -5.18 -2.54
CA PRO A 13 -12.08 -3.88 -2.73
C PRO A 13 -11.69 -3.30 -1.36
N LEU A 14 -10.43 -2.94 -1.20
CA LEU A 14 -9.90 -2.26 -0.03
C LEU A 14 -9.33 -0.90 -0.45
N THR A 15 -9.68 0.13 0.31
CA THR A 15 -9.15 1.47 0.09
C THR A 15 -8.15 1.80 1.17
N TYR A 16 -6.93 2.15 0.77
CA TYR A 16 -5.88 2.60 1.67
C TYR A 16 -5.51 4.06 1.39
N GLU A 17 -5.39 4.83 2.45
CA GLU A 17 -4.74 6.13 2.44
C GLU A 17 -3.23 5.96 2.54
N ILE A 18 -2.51 6.53 1.59
CA ILE A 18 -1.06 6.54 1.50
C ILE A 18 -0.54 7.86 2.06
N THR A 19 0.31 7.76 3.06
CA THR A 19 1.09 8.86 3.61
C THR A 19 2.57 8.59 3.39
N VAL A 20 3.26 9.52 2.76
CA VAL A 20 4.73 9.47 2.64
C VAL A 20 5.31 10.18 3.86
N GLU A 21 5.97 9.45 4.76
CA GLU A 21 6.60 10.03 5.95
C GLU A 21 8.03 10.50 5.67
N GLU A 22 8.83 9.65 5.02
CA GLU A 22 10.23 9.91 4.69
C GLU A 22 10.50 9.49 3.24
N GLU A 23 11.69 9.83 2.72
CA GLU A 23 12.15 9.33 1.43
C GLU A 23 12.06 7.79 1.42
N ASP A 24 11.31 7.26 0.45
CA ASP A 24 11.06 5.83 0.29
C ASP A 24 10.30 5.13 1.45
N VAL A 25 9.62 5.86 2.35
CA VAL A 25 8.78 5.29 3.42
C VAL A 25 7.31 5.66 3.23
N TYR A 26 6.49 4.64 2.98
CA TYR A 26 5.06 4.75 2.67
C TYR A 26 4.23 4.06 3.75
N ILE A 27 3.32 4.80 4.35
CA ILE A 27 2.35 4.29 5.31
C ILE A 27 1.00 4.19 4.64
N PHE A 28 0.45 2.98 4.64
CA PHE A 28 -0.90 2.67 4.19
C PHE A 28 -1.80 2.55 5.41
N ARG A 29 -2.91 3.28 5.41
CA ARG A 29 -3.96 3.19 6.42
C ARG A 29 -5.26 2.79 5.76
N LEU A 30 -5.88 1.72 6.25
CA LEU A 30 -7.15 1.24 5.75
C LEU A 30 -8.22 2.30 6.03
N HIS A 31 -8.82 2.84 4.96
CA HIS A 31 -9.81 3.91 5.05
C HIS A 31 -11.23 3.34 5.23
N GLU A 32 -11.60 2.37 4.39
CA GLU A 32 -12.91 1.73 4.45
C GLU A 32 -12.77 0.23 4.13
N GLN A 33 -13.24 -0.62 5.06
CA GLN A 33 -13.43 -2.04 4.82
C GLN A 33 -14.92 -2.31 4.52
N ARG A 34 -15.27 -2.50 3.25
CA ARG A 34 -16.59 -3.02 2.88
C ARG A 34 -16.54 -4.55 2.83
N GLY A 35 -16.56 -5.22 3.99
CA GLY A 35 -16.46 -6.68 4.01
C GLY A 35 -16.57 -7.37 5.36
N THR A 36 -17.20 -8.55 5.34
CA THR A 36 -17.64 -9.35 6.49
C THR A 36 -16.47 -9.98 7.26
N ARG A 37 -16.10 -9.38 8.41
CA ARG A 37 -15.69 -9.95 9.72
C ARG A 37 -14.87 -11.25 9.90
N LEU A 38 -14.49 -12.00 8.86
CA LEU A 38 -13.93 -13.35 9.03
C LEU A 38 -12.41 -13.45 8.89
N GLU A 39 -11.75 -12.45 8.30
CA GLU A 39 -10.30 -12.45 8.11
C GLU A 39 -9.70 -11.13 8.57
N TYR A 40 -8.60 -11.21 9.30
CA TYR A 40 -7.84 -10.04 9.74
C TYR A 40 -7.27 -9.33 8.51
N ILE A 41 -7.51 -8.02 8.43
CA ILE A 41 -6.92 -7.14 7.42
C ILE A 41 -6.12 -6.09 8.19
N PRO A 42 -4.83 -5.91 7.90
CA PRO A 42 -3.99 -4.96 8.60
C PRO A 42 -4.49 -3.54 8.31
N GLU A 43 -4.92 -2.85 9.37
CA GLU A 43 -5.41 -1.47 9.29
C GLU A 43 -4.29 -0.48 8.96
N LYS A 44 -3.06 -0.83 9.30
CA LYS A 44 -1.86 -0.05 9.03
C LYS A 44 -0.79 -0.97 8.47
N ILE A 45 -0.18 -0.57 7.36
CA ILE A 45 0.96 -1.26 6.76
C ILE A 45 2.03 -0.22 6.47
N VAL A 46 3.25 -0.47 6.93
CA VAL A 46 4.40 0.37 6.61
C VAL A 46 5.24 -0.36 5.57
N ILE A 47 5.44 0.27 4.42
CA ILE A 47 6.28 -0.23 3.33
C ILE A 47 7.44 0.75 3.15
N ARG A 48 8.67 0.25 3.23
CA ARG A 48 9.89 1.04 3.04
C ARG A 48 10.77 0.42 1.97
N ARG A 49 11.48 1.26 1.21
CA ARG A 49 12.51 0.79 0.30
C ARG A 49 13.83 0.62 1.03
N LYS A 50 14.47 -0.53 0.83
CA LYS A 50 15.83 -0.82 1.30
C LYS A 50 16.70 -1.13 0.08
N GLY A 51 17.25 -0.08 -0.52
CA GLY A 51 18.00 -0.19 -1.77
C GLY A 51 17.10 -0.55 -2.94
N LYS A 52 17.20 -1.79 -3.45
CA LYS A 52 16.36 -2.27 -4.58
C LYS A 52 15.14 -3.08 -4.14
N LEU A 53 14.98 -3.32 -2.84
CA LEU A 53 13.92 -4.17 -2.30
C LEU A 53 12.90 -3.35 -1.53
N TRP A 54 11.62 -3.68 -1.67
CA TRP A 54 10.54 -3.18 -0.83
C TRP A 54 10.37 -4.10 0.38
N VAL A 55 10.22 -3.51 1.56
CA VAL A 55 10.09 -4.23 2.84
C VAL A 55 8.83 -3.73 3.55
N SER A 56 7.91 -4.63 3.85
CA SER A 56 6.72 -4.36 4.66
C SER A 56 6.93 -4.73 6.12
N ASP A 57 6.18 -4.11 7.03
CA ASP A 57 6.09 -4.58 8.44
C ASP A 57 5.12 -5.77 8.60
N VAL A 58 4.31 -6.07 7.58
CA VAL A 58 3.38 -7.21 7.55
C VAL A 58 3.95 -8.29 6.62
N GLU A 59 4.30 -9.44 7.17
CA GLU A 59 4.88 -10.58 6.42
C GLU A 59 3.81 -11.59 5.97
N ASP A 60 2.75 -11.79 6.76
CA ASP A 60 1.70 -12.79 6.49
C ASP A 60 0.77 -12.43 5.31
N HIS A 61 0.92 -11.26 4.69
CA HIS A 61 -0.01 -10.74 3.67
C HIS A 61 0.73 -10.31 2.40
N GLU A 62 1.61 -11.16 1.88
CA GLU A 62 2.41 -10.90 0.67
C GLU A 62 1.59 -10.40 -0.53
N GLU A 63 0.44 -11.00 -0.82
CA GLU A 63 -0.41 -10.56 -1.94
C GLU A 63 -0.90 -9.11 -1.76
N LEU A 64 -1.22 -8.72 -0.52
CA LEU A 64 -1.64 -7.36 -0.18
C LEU A 64 -0.48 -6.39 -0.36
N VAL A 65 0.69 -6.75 0.19
CA VAL A 65 1.90 -5.93 0.11
C VAL A 65 2.32 -5.74 -1.34
N ASN A 66 2.34 -6.79 -2.17
CA ASN A 66 2.71 -6.71 -3.58
C ASN A 66 1.76 -5.80 -4.37
N ALA A 67 0.46 -5.85 -4.09
CA ALA A 67 -0.51 -4.93 -4.70
C ALA A 67 -0.22 -3.47 -4.32
N LEU A 68 0.08 -3.20 -3.04
CA LEU A 68 0.42 -1.85 -2.58
C LEU A 68 1.76 -1.36 -3.14
N VAL A 69 2.78 -2.22 -3.22
CA VAL A 69 4.08 -1.90 -3.83
C VAL A 69 3.92 -1.51 -5.30
N SER A 70 3.10 -2.24 -6.05
CA SER A 70 2.82 -1.92 -7.45
C SER A 70 2.23 -0.51 -7.61
N GLU A 71 1.36 -0.10 -6.68
CA GLU A 71 0.78 1.24 -6.65
C GLU A 71 1.82 2.32 -6.32
N ILE A 72 2.77 2.04 -5.43
CA ILE A 72 3.91 2.94 -5.15
C ILE A 72 4.77 3.10 -6.39
N GLU A 73 5.10 2.01 -7.08
CA GLU A 73 5.93 2.03 -8.28
C GLU A 73 5.24 2.78 -9.42
N ASN A 74 3.93 2.60 -9.59
CA ASN A 74 3.12 3.39 -10.52
C ASN A 74 3.14 4.88 -10.16
N PHE A 75 2.92 5.23 -8.89
CA PHE A 75 2.97 6.60 -8.41
C PHE A 75 4.32 7.27 -8.70
N ASN A 76 5.42 6.58 -8.37
CA ASN A 76 6.77 7.09 -8.62
C ASN A 76 7.08 7.20 -10.12
N SER A 77 6.61 6.24 -10.94
CA SER A 77 6.81 6.26 -12.39
C SER A 77 6.02 7.37 -13.07
N SER A 78 4.79 7.63 -12.62
CA SER A 78 3.97 8.75 -13.11
C SER A 78 4.59 10.10 -12.78
N ASN A 79 5.17 10.26 -11.59
CA ASN A 79 5.91 11.47 -11.23
C ASN A 79 7.22 11.64 -12.01
N HIS A 80 7.74 10.58 -12.62
CA HIS A 80 9.00 10.58 -13.38
C HIS A 80 8.79 10.83 -14.89
N HIS A 81 7.55 11.00 -15.36
CA HIS A 81 7.25 11.26 -16.78
C HIS A 81 7.07 12.76 -17.12
N GLU A 82 7.25 13.67 -16.16
CA GLU A 82 7.16 15.13 -16.36
C GLU A 82 8.50 15.87 -16.20
N ALA A 83 9.65 15.20 -16.36
CA ALA A 83 10.97 15.84 -16.32
C ALA A 83 11.67 15.86 -17.69
#